data_AF-A0A3L7TBL5-F1
#
_entry.id   AF-A0A3L7TBL5-F1
#
_cell.length_a   1.000
_cell.length_b   1.000
_cell.length_c   1.000
_cell.angle_alpha   90.00
_cell.angle_beta   90.00
_cell.angle_gamma   90.00
#
_symmetry.space_group_name_H-M   'P 1'
#
loop_
_entity.id
_entity.type
_entity.pdbx_description
1 polymer ?
#
loop_
_entity_poly.entity_id
_entity_poly.type
_entity_poly.pdbx_seq_one_letter_code
_entity_poly.pdbx_strand_id
1 'polypeptide(L)'
;MMRHTISLFTTVFAANAALVLSSGALAQEVAPALAKPVAQEVHFPAMPATPALVTEVLAAIAFEVAAPYEHNMRKDRMMVTRGHVLVLRAPSALLVARQVAEPVLLVGAQTAERINRGFTAGKDSGVLIVLVPEWTERGADGVEHAGNPLASRIYFASPELPERVDAAWIAAQAKKADGAKLAAKPMIAAGVALAATRSFADRDALGRFLAELVEEHAPTETDCIEAMRAVD
;
A
#
# COMPACT_ATOMS: atom_id res chain seq x y z
N MET A 1 -68.14 5.20 -20.66
CA MET A 1 -69.35 4.70 -19.98
C MET A 1 -68.92 3.77 -18.86
N MET A 2 -69.53 3.92 -17.67
CA MET A 2 -69.47 3.07 -16.46
C MET A 2 -68.14 3.08 -15.66
N ARG A 3 -68.04 3.81 -14.54
CA ARG A 3 -68.59 3.61 -13.16
C ARG A 3 -67.55 2.89 -12.26
N HIS A 4 -66.81 3.66 -11.44
CA HIS A 4 -66.94 3.79 -9.97
C HIS A 4 -66.66 2.50 -9.18
N THR A 5 -65.71 2.52 -8.25
CA THR A 5 -65.96 2.32 -6.81
C THR A 5 -64.79 2.88 -5.96
N ILE A 6 -65.16 3.65 -4.94
CA ILE A 6 -64.34 4.25 -3.88
C ILE A 6 -64.28 3.26 -2.70
N SER A 7 -63.17 3.17 -1.97
CA SER A 7 -63.24 2.76 -0.57
C SER A 7 -62.20 3.50 0.28
N LEU A 8 -62.71 4.35 1.17
CA LEU A 8 -62.02 4.89 2.34
C LEU A 8 -61.76 3.75 3.35
N PHE A 9 -60.68 3.83 4.12
CA PHE A 9 -60.69 3.36 5.51
C PHE A 9 -59.97 4.31 6.44
N THR A 10 -60.60 4.48 7.59
CA THR A 10 -60.46 5.54 8.58
C THR A 10 -59.58 5.10 9.75
N THR A 11 -58.80 6.07 10.23
CA THR A 11 -58.18 6.32 11.55
C THR A 11 -58.51 5.40 12.73
N VAL A 12 -57.50 5.04 13.54
CA VAL A 12 -57.57 5.07 15.02
C VAL A 12 -56.23 5.53 15.62
N PHE A 13 -56.30 6.63 16.38
CA PHE A 13 -55.28 7.17 17.28
C PHE A 13 -55.37 6.42 18.63
N ALA A 14 -54.25 6.08 19.25
CA ALA A 14 -54.21 5.74 20.68
C ALA A 14 -52.99 6.39 21.34
N ALA A 15 -53.26 7.45 22.10
CA ALA A 15 -52.33 8.07 23.03
C ALA A 15 -52.31 7.25 24.33
N ASN A 16 -51.12 6.84 24.77
CA ASN A 16 -50.92 6.32 26.12
C ASN A 16 -50.13 7.35 26.92
N ALA A 17 -50.85 8.08 27.78
CA ALA A 17 -50.29 8.85 28.86
C ALA A 17 -50.09 7.92 30.06
N ALA A 18 -48.84 7.68 30.45
CA ALA A 18 -48.51 7.01 31.70
C ALA A 18 -47.93 8.02 32.69
N LEU A 19 -48.71 8.27 33.74
CA LEU A 19 -48.39 9.01 34.94
C LEU A 19 -47.36 8.21 35.75
N VAL A 20 -46.18 8.77 36.03
CA VAL A 20 -45.24 8.20 37.01
C VAL A 20 -45.07 9.19 38.15
N LEU A 21 -45.47 8.73 39.33
CA LEU A 21 -45.37 9.42 40.62
C LEU A 21 -43.93 9.43 41.10
N SER A 22 -43.50 10.61 41.54
CA SER A 22 -42.25 10.84 42.27
C SER A 22 -42.31 10.23 43.67
N SER A 23 -41.24 9.57 44.09
CA SER A 23 -40.92 9.32 45.51
C SER A 23 -39.40 9.37 45.66
N GLY A 24 -38.96 10.30 46.50
CA GLY A 24 -37.55 10.62 46.69
C GLY A 24 -36.81 9.57 47.51
N ALA A 25 -35.57 9.32 47.12
CA ALA A 25 -34.50 8.93 48.01
C ALA A 25 -33.29 9.79 47.64
N LEU A 26 -32.83 10.61 48.57
CA LEU A 26 -31.56 11.35 48.47
C LEU A 26 -30.42 10.33 48.50
N ALA A 27 -30.09 9.75 47.35
CA ALA A 27 -28.83 9.08 47.13
C ALA A 27 -27.79 10.18 46.88
N GLN A 28 -26.92 10.40 47.86
CA GLN A 28 -25.75 11.24 47.71
C GLN A 28 -24.81 10.54 46.74
N GLU A 29 -24.95 10.87 45.45
CA GLU A 29 -24.13 10.38 44.36
C GLU A 29 -22.71 10.90 44.57
N VAL A 30 -21.86 10.08 45.18
CA VAL A 30 -20.41 10.31 45.21
C VAL A 30 -19.95 10.12 43.76
N ALA A 31 -19.99 11.20 42.98
CA ALA A 31 -19.45 11.22 41.64
C ALA A 31 -18.00 10.72 41.71
N PRO A 32 -17.66 9.57 41.08
CA PRO A 32 -16.27 9.15 41.03
C PRO A 32 -15.49 10.27 40.35
N ALA A 33 -14.45 10.75 41.02
CA ALA A 33 -13.54 11.73 40.45
C ALA A 33 -13.07 11.18 39.09
N LEU A 34 -13.54 11.80 38.00
CA LEU A 34 -13.13 11.48 36.64
C LEU A 34 -11.61 11.57 36.60
N ALA A 35 -10.95 10.41 36.66
CA ALA A 35 -9.52 10.32 36.48
C ALA A 35 -9.20 11.02 35.16
N LYS A 36 -8.32 12.03 35.21
CA LYS A 36 -7.82 12.68 33.99
C LYS A 36 -7.35 11.55 33.07
N PRO A 37 -7.84 11.48 31.82
CA PRO A 37 -7.36 10.49 30.88
C PRO A 37 -5.85 10.66 30.80
N VAL A 38 -5.12 9.65 31.29
CA VAL A 38 -3.68 9.58 31.12
C VAL A 38 -3.49 9.51 29.62
N ALA A 39 -2.95 10.58 29.02
CA ALA A 39 -2.61 10.58 27.62
C ALA A 39 -1.63 9.42 27.40
N GLN A 40 -2.09 8.35 26.76
CA GLN A 40 -1.19 7.34 26.23
C GLN A 40 -0.35 8.03 25.17
N GLU A 41 0.90 8.33 25.51
CA GLU A 41 1.90 8.73 24.52
C GLU A 41 2.11 7.52 23.60
N VAL A 42 1.40 7.51 22.47
CA VAL A 42 1.62 6.53 21.40
C VAL A 42 2.95 6.90 20.75
N HIS A 43 4.06 6.35 21.27
CA HIS A 43 5.38 6.51 20.66
C HIS A 43 5.45 5.67 19.38
N PHE A 44 5.23 6.31 18.23
CA PHE A 44 5.55 5.70 16.94
C PHE A 44 7.08 5.61 16.76
N PRO A 45 7.60 4.53 16.17
CA PRO A 45 9.02 4.41 15.90
C PRO A 45 9.47 5.52 14.93
N ALA A 46 10.63 6.11 15.22
CA ALA A 46 11.23 7.15 14.39
C ALA A 46 11.36 6.69 12.92
N MET A 47 11.27 7.65 12.00
CA MET A 47 11.52 7.38 10.59
C MET A 47 13.00 6.99 10.40
N PRO A 48 13.33 5.87 9.75
CA PRO A 48 14.71 5.51 9.48
C PRO A 48 15.35 6.50 8.50
N ALA A 49 16.67 6.61 8.54
CA ALA A 49 17.40 7.42 7.58
C ALA A 49 17.17 6.91 6.15
N THR A 50 16.94 7.84 5.23
CA THR A 50 16.80 7.60 3.78
C THR A 50 17.74 8.54 3.03
N PRO A 51 18.32 8.13 1.89
CA PRO A 51 18.01 6.91 1.15
C PRO A 51 18.61 5.64 1.77
N ALA A 52 17.92 4.49 1.63
CA ALA A 52 18.35 3.20 2.17
C ALA A 52 18.07 2.05 1.20
N LEU A 53 19.02 1.13 1.05
CA LEU A 53 18.88 -0.03 0.15
C LEU A 53 17.84 -1.03 0.67
N VAL A 54 17.21 -1.75 -0.26
CA VAL A 54 16.63 -3.06 0.06
C VAL A 54 17.76 -4.06 0.36
N THR A 55 17.44 -5.12 1.09
CA THR A 55 18.42 -6.15 1.44
C THR A 55 18.72 -7.02 0.23
N GLU A 56 17.70 -7.53 -0.47
CA GLU A 56 17.87 -8.56 -1.49
C GLU A 56 16.68 -8.60 -2.45
N VAL A 57 16.92 -8.98 -3.72
CA VAL A 57 15.87 -9.37 -4.67
C VAL A 57 15.73 -10.89 -4.66
N LEU A 58 14.53 -11.36 -4.31
CA LEU A 58 14.18 -12.79 -4.21
C LEU A 58 13.51 -13.33 -5.47
N ALA A 59 12.80 -12.47 -6.22
CA ALA A 59 12.25 -12.79 -7.53
C ALA A 59 12.04 -11.52 -8.36
N ALA A 60 12.09 -11.66 -9.69
CA ALA A 60 11.73 -10.62 -10.64
C ALA A 60 10.97 -11.22 -11.82
N ILE A 61 9.75 -10.75 -12.05
CA ILE A 61 8.80 -11.32 -13.00
C ILE A 61 8.27 -10.20 -13.88
N ALA A 62 8.54 -10.25 -15.18
CA ALA A 62 7.94 -9.32 -16.12
C ALA A 62 6.43 -9.60 -16.25
N PHE A 63 5.63 -8.55 -16.41
CA PHE A 63 4.19 -8.69 -16.64
C PHE A 63 3.68 -7.78 -17.74
N GLU A 64 2.55 -8.16 -18.32
CA GLU A 64 1.72 -7.37 -19.22
C GLU A 64 0.25 -7.49 -18.81
N VAL A 65 -0.53 -6.41 -18.93
CA VAL A 65 -1.98 -6.38 -18.72
C VAL A 65 -2.65 -5.89 -20.00
N ALA A 66 -3.74 -6.55 -20.41
CA ALA A 66 -4.48 -6.16 -21.62
C ALA A 66 -5.32 -4.90 -21.39
N ALA A 67 -5.98 -4.78 -20.24
CA ALA A 67 -6.68 -3.57 -19.81
C ALA A 67 -5.72 -2.65 -19.02
N PRO A 68 -5.38 -1.45 -19.53
CA PRO A 68 -4.51 -0.54 -18.82
C PRO A 68 -5.15 -0.03 -17.52
N TYR A 69 -4.35 0.21 -16.49
CA TYR A 69 -4.80 0.78 -15.21
C TYR A 69 -3.90 1.94 -14.76
N GLU A 70 -4.39 2.78 -13.86
CA GLU A 70 -3.65 3.94 -13.34
C GLU A 70 -2.69 3.56 -12.20
N HIS A 71 -1.42 3.96 -12.32
CA HIS A 71 -0.46 3.83 -11.23
C HIS A 71 -0.47 5.05 -10.31
N ASN A 72 -0.87 4.83 -9.06
CA ASN A 72 -1.14 5.91 -8.10
C ASN A 72 0.07 6.37 -7.30
N MET A 73 1.29 5.87 -7.58
CA MET A 73 2.50 6.21 -6.82
C MET A 73 3.26 7.43 -7.35
N ARG A 74 2.69 8.15 -8.32
CA ARG A 74 3.27 9.37 -8.92
C ARG A 74 2.20 10.39 -9.24
N LYS A 75 2.60 11.66 -9.27
CA LYS A 75 1.75 12.80 -9.62
C LYS A 75 1.14 12.70 -11.02
N ASP A 76 1.87 12.11 -11.96
CA ASP A 76 1.48 12.00 -13.37
C ASP A 76 0.55 10.82 -13.67
N ARG A 77 0.28 9.93 -12.70
CA ARG A 77 -0.76 8.89 -12.78
C ARG A 77 -0.74 8.12 -14.11
N MET A 78 0.42 7.56 -14.44
CA MET A 78 0.62 6.88 -15.72
C MET A 78 -0.30 5.66 -15.89
N MET A 79 -0.71 5.41 -17.13
CA MET A 79 -1.40 4.18 -17.51
C MET A 79 -0.38 3.04 -17.66
N VAL A 80 -0.59 1.95 -16.94
CA VAL A 80 0.28 0.77 -16.93
C VAL A 80 -0.31 -0.30 -17.83
N THR A 81 0.50 -0.77 -18.77
CA THR A 81 0.22 -1.96 -19.58
C THR A 81 1.24 -3.07 -19.36
N ARG A 82 2.39 -2.75 -18.76
CA ARG A 82 3.47 -3.69 -18.50
C ARG A 82 4.43 -3.17 -17.46
N GLY A 83 5.26 -4.08 -16.95
CA GLY A 83 6.25 -3.75 -15.95
C GLY A 83 6.86 -4.99 -15.32
N HIS A 84 7.23 -4.87 -14.04
CA HIS A 84 7.84 -5.92 -13.26
C HIS A 84 7.15 -6.08 -11.91
N VAL A 85 6.94 -7.32 -11.51
CA VAL A 85 6.67 -7.69 -10.12
C VAL A 85 7.98 -8.13 -9.50
N LEU A 86 8.33 -7.55 -8.35
CA LEU A 86 9.52 -7.91 -7.60
C LEU A 86 9.13 -8.46 -6.24
N VAL A 87 9.84 -9.49 -5.79
CA VAL A 87 9.81 -9.95 -4.40
C VAL A 87 11.12 -9.52 -3.76
N LEU A 88 11.05 -8.70 -2.72
CA LEU A 88 12.18 -7.99 -2.15
C LEU A 88 12.29 -8.32 -0.66
N ARG A 89 13.50 -8.58 -0.17
CA ARG A 89 13.80 -8.51 1.26
C ARG A 89 14.20 -7.09 1.61
N ALA A 90 13.65 -6.54 2.70
CA ALA A 90 13.92 -5.17 3.12
C ALA A 90 14.14 -5.05 4.64
N PRO A 91 14.87 -4.02 5.11
CA PRO A 91 15.02 -3.77 6.54
C PRO A 91 13.68 -3.43 7.19
N SER A 92 13.29 -4.16 8.23
CA SER A 92 11.98 -4.06 8.88
C SER A 92 11.66 -2.66 9.38
N ALA A 93 12.67 -1.88 9.80
CA ALA A 93 12.50 -0.51 10.23
C ALA A 93 11.84 0.39 9.15
N LEU A 94 12.04 0.09 7.87
CA LEU A 94 11.46 0.79 6.71
C LEU A 94 10.06 0.28 6.34
N LEU A 95 9.63 -0.83 6.94
CA LEU A 95 8.35 -1.52 6.65
C LEU A 95 7.27 -1.22 7.69
N VAL A 96 7.65 -0.66 8.85
CA VAL A 96 6.67 -0.29 9.87
C VAL A 96 5.78 0.86 9.37
N ALA A 97 4.47 0.63 9.37
CA ALA A 97 3.49 1.64 9.01
C ALA A 97 3.56 2.84 9.97
N ARG A 98 3.44 4.05 9.42
CA ARG A 98 3.51 5.31 10.18
C ARG A 98 2.37 6.25 9.79
N GLN A 99 1.95 7.13 10.70
CA GLN A 99 0.93 8.15 10.44
C GLN A 99 1.50 9.41 9.75
N VAL A 100 2.57 9.25 8.96
CA VAL A 100 3.23 10.32 8.20
C VAL A 100 3.55 9.78 6.80
N ALA A 101 4.03 10.65 5.91
CA ALA A 101 4.53 10.20 4.61
C ALA A 101 5.54 9.06 4.81
N GLU A 102 5.42 8.01 3.99
CA GLU A 102 6.32 6.86 4.03
C GLU A 102 7.46 7.01 3.01
N PRO A 103 8.63 6.38 3.23
CA PRO A 103 9.70 6.33 2.24
C PRO A 103 9.20 5.80 0.89
N VAL A 104 9.40 6.54 -0.19
CA VAL A 104 9.01 6.06 -1.52
C VAL A 104 10.02 5.01 -2.00
N LEU A 105 9.54 3.83 -2.41
CA LEU A 105 10.42 2.81 -2.98
C LEU A 105 10.68 3.13 -4.46
N LEU A 106 11.96 3.27 -4.83
CA LEU A 106 12.40 3.51 -6.19
C LEU A 106 13.14 2.29 -6.76
N VAL A 107 12.89 2.03 -8.04
CA VAL A 107 13.55 1.02 -8.87
C VAL A 107 14.03 1.74 -10.13
N GLY A 108 15.33 1.97 -10.24
CA GLY A 108 15.88 2.83 -11.29
C GLY A 108 15.24 4.23 -11.26
N ALA A 109 14.61 4.62 -12.37
CA ALA A 109 13.91 5.90 -12.52
C ALA A 109 12.39 5.81 -12.30
N GLN A 110 11.92 4.74 -11.66
CA GLN A 110 10.49 4.46 -11.47
C GLN A 110 10.13 4.26 -9.99
N THR A 111 8.89 4.58 -9.63
CA THR A 111 8.34 4.26 -8.31
C THR A 111 7.74 2.86 -8.28
N ALA A 112 7.84 2.19 -7.14
CA ALA A 112 7.21 0.91 -6.91
C ALA A 112 5.96 1.05 -6.02
N GLU A 113 4.87 0.41 -6.43
CA GLU A 113 3.67 0.18 -5.62
C GLU A 113 3.93 -0.99 -4.68
N ARG A 114 3.79 -0.77 -3.38
CA ARG A 114 3.90 -1.84 -2.38
C ARG A 114 2.55 -2.55 -2.28
N ILE A 115 2.56 -3.87 -2.47
CA ILE A 115 1.33 -4.68 -2.46
C ILE A 115 0.99 -5.12 -1.04
N ASN A 116 2.01 -5.54 -0.28
CA ASN A 116 1.90 -5.92 1.12
C ASN A 116 2.73 -4.97 2.00
N ARG A 117 2.69 -5.17 3.33
CA ARG A 117 3.41 -4.30 4.28
C ARG A 117 4.81 -4.82 4.60
N GLY A 118 4.99 -6.13 4.62
CA GLY A 118 6.23 -6.79 5.06
C GLY A 118 6.46 -6.77 6.57
N PHE A 119 5.59 -6.09 7.33
CA PHE A 119 5.58 -6.03 8.80
C PHE A 119 4.17 -5.82 9.34
N THR A 120 3.69 -6.72 10.20
CA THR A 120 2.34 -6.67 10.81
C THR A 120 2.41 -6.99 12.30
N ALA A 121 2.17 -5.99 13.16
CA ALA A 121 1.92 -6.11 14.61
C ALA A 121 2.64 -7.28 15.33
N GLY A 122 3.98 -7.29 15.29
CA GLY A 122 4.81 -8.32 15.94
C GLY A 122 5.18 -9.52 15.07
N LYS A 123 4.71 -9.57 13.82
CA LYS A 123 5.13 -10.52 12.79
C LYS A 123 5.87 -9.76 11.69
N ASP A 124 7.11 -10.15 11.45
CA ASP A 124 7.99 -9.52 10.49
C ASP A 124 8.36 -10.56 9.44
N SER A 125 7.79 -10.45 8.23
CA SER A 125 8.25 -11.26 7.10
C SER A 125 9.55 -10.68 6.54
N GLY A 126 9.74 -9.36 6.67
CA GLY A 126 10.82 -8.62 6.04
C GLY A 126 10.75 -8.67 4.51
N VAL A 127 9.63 -9.10 3.93
CA VAL A 127 9.46 -9.33 2.49
C VAL A 127 8.37 -8.43 1.93
N LEU A 128 8.69 -7.75 0.84
CA LEU A 128 7.77 -6.93 0.06
C LEU A 128 7.54 -7.54 -1.33
N ILE A 129 6.28 -7.68 -1.70
CA ILE A 129 5.83 -7.85 -3.07
C ILE A 129 5.55 -6.45 -3.59
N VAL A 130 6.19 -6.08 -4.69
CA VAL A 130 6.03 -4.75 -5.27
C VAL A 130 5.79 -4.83 -6.76
N LEU A 131 5.01 -3.88 -7.25
CA LEU A 131 4.75 -3.69 -8.67
C LEU A 131 5.48 -2.44 -9.14
N VAL A 132 6.16 -2.56 -10.27
CA VAL A 132 6.94 -1.48 -10.89
C VAL A 132 6.47 -1.35 -12.33
N PRO A 133 5.83 -0.24 -12.74
CA PRO A 133 5.50 -0.02 -14.14
C PRO A 133 6.77 -0.03 -15.00
N GLU A 134 6.65 -0.27 -16.30
CA GLU A 134 7.79 -0.09 -17.19
C GLU A 134 8.36 1.33 -17.11
N TRP A 135 9.66 1.46 -17.38
CA TRP A 135 10.34 2.73 -17.54
C TRP A 135 11.44 2.60 -18.59
N THR A 136 11.90 3.75 -19.08
CA THR A 136 13.14 3.83 -19.85
C THR A 136 14.20 4.55 -19.02
N GLU A 137 15.44 4.16 -19.23
CA GLU A 137 16.59 4.82 -18.63
C GLU A 137 17.67 5.05 -19.68
N ARG A 138 18.30 6.22 -19.61
CA ARG A 138 19.43 6.54 -20.48
C ARG A 138 20.68 5.82 -19.99
N GLY A 139 21.21 4.94 -20.83
CA GLY A 139 22.48 4.26 -20.59
C GLY A 139 23.68 5.19 -20.64
N ALA A 140 24.85 4.68 -20.22
CA ALA A 140 26.11 5.41 -20.29
C ALA A 140 26.54 5.73 -21.75
N ASP A 141 25.99 4.99 -22.72
CA ASP A 141 26.11 5.21 -24.16
C ASP A 141 25.22 6.35 -24.68
N GLY A 142 24.39 6.95 -23.83
CA GLY A 142 23.44 7.99 -24.20
C GLY A 142 22.18 7.47 -24.88
N VAL A 143 22.01 6.15 -25.00
CA VAL A 143 20.84 5.51 -25.62
C VAL A 143 19.78 5.22 -24.55
N GLU A 144 18.50 5.39 -24.89
CA GLU A 144 17.40 5.00 -24.00
C GLU A 144 17.22 3.47 -24.09
N HIS A 145 17.30 2.81 -22.93
CA HIS A 145 17.08 1.37 -22.79
C HIS A 145 15.82 1.11 -21.96
N ALA A 146 15.19 -0.04 -22.18
CA ALA A 146 14.16 -0.51 -21.26
C ALA A 146 14.79 -0.75 -19.88
N GLY A 147 14.13 -0.25 -18.84
CA GLY A 147 14.56 -0.42 -17.47
C GLY A 147 14.63 -1.90 -17.08
N ASN A 148 15.72 -2.29 -16.42
CA ASN A 148 15.90 -3.65 -15.92
C ASN A 148 16.05 -3.61 -14.39
N PRO A 149 15.08 -4.11 -13.61
CA PRO A 149 15.12 -4.04 -12.15
C PRO A 149 16.31 -4.80 -11.54
N LEU A 150 16.88 -5.78 -12.24
CA LEU A 150 18.07 -6.52 -11.80
C LEU A 150 19.38 -5.78 -12.11
N ALA A 151 19.34 -4.74 -12.94
CA ALA A 151 20.48 -3.90 -13.28
C ALA A 151 20.40 -2.47 -12.71
N SER A 152 19.22 -2.05 -12.27
CA SER A 152 18.96 -0.71 -11.72
C SER A 152 18.94 -0.73 -10.19
N ARG A 153 19.36 0.37 -9.56
CA ARG A 153 19.33 0.53 -8.10
C ARG A 153 17.91 0.38 -7.55
N ILE A 154 17.76 -0.35 -6.44
CA ILE A 154 16.50 -0.49 -5.69
C ILE A 154 16.68 0.03 -4.28
N TYR A 155 15.91 1.05 -3.89
CA TYR A 155 16.11 1.72 -2.60
C TYR A 155 14.88 2.51 -2.16
N PHE A 156 14.75 2.67 -0.85
CA PHE A 156 13.81 3.61 -0.23
C PHE A 156 14.40 5.02 -0.28
N ALA A 157 13.72 5.93 -0.97
CA ALA A 157 14.03 7.34 -1.03
C ALA A 157 13.43 8.12 0.16
N SER A 158 13.62 9.44 0.19
CA SER A 158 12.99 10.28 1.21
C SER A 158 11.47 10.09 1.24
N PRO A 159 10.82 10.18 2.41
CA PRO A 159 9.37 10.16 2.49
C PRO A 159 8.72 11.29 1.69
N GLU A 160 7.67 10.95 0.95
CA GLU A 160 6.90 11.90 0.14
C GLU A 160 5.52 11.34 -0.18
N LEU A 161 4.56 12.23 -0.47
CA LEU A 161 3.22 11.83 -0.91
C LEU A 161 3.18 11.61 -2.43
N PRO A 162 2.44 10.61 -2.94
CA PRO A 162 2.42 10.31 -4.38
C PRO A 162 2.13 11.50 -5.28
N GLU A 163 1.22 12.40 -4.88
CA GLU A 163 0.85 13.61 -5.64
C GLU A 163 1.98 14.65 -5.76
N ARG A 164 3.09 14.47 -5.02
CA ARG A 164 4.30 15.30 -5.06
C ARG A 164 5.50 14.59 -5.70
N VAL A 165 5.37 13.30 -5.99
CA VAL A 165 6.42 12.53 -6.65
C VAL A 165 6.31 12.69 -8.17
N ASP A 166 7.28 13.39 -8.75
CA ASP A 166 7.45 13.55 -10.20
C ASP A 166 8.87 13.17 -10.65
N ALA A 167 9.12 13.24 -11.96
CA ALA A 167 10.42 12.87 -12.53
C ALA A 167 11.58 13.73 -12.00
N ALA A 168 11.35 15.01 -11.70
CA ALA A 168 12.37 15.90 -11.15
C ALA A 168 12.72 15.51 -9.71
N TRP A 169 11.70 15.16 -8.91
CA TRP A 169 11.89 14.62 -7.58
C TRP A 169 12.67 13.30 -7.62
N ILE A 170 12.30 12.35 -8.49
CA ILE A 170 13.01 11.07 -8.65
C ILE A 170 14.49 11.30 -9.00
N ALA A 171 14.78 12.19 -9.95
CA ALA A 171 16.15 12.54 -10.31
C ALA A 171 16.93 13.17 -9.15
N ALA A 172 16.29 13.99 -8.31
CA ALA A 172 16.91 14.55 -7.10
C ALA A 172 17.21 13.47 -6.06
N GLN A 173 16.33 12.47 -5.90
CA GLN A 173 16.58 11.34 -5.00
C GLN A 173 17.70 10.44 -5.51
N ALA A 174 17.85 10.27 -6.83
CA ALA A 174 18.97 9.55 -7.41
C ALA A 174 20.30 10.20 -7.03
N LYS A 175 20.40 11.54 -7.14
CA LYS A 175 21.59 12.30 -6.70
C LYS A 175 21.88 12.14 -5.21
N LYS A 176 20.85 12.09 -4.35
CA LYS A 176 21.02 11.80 -2.91
C LYS A 176 21.56 10.40 -2.68
N ALA A 177 21.05 9.40 -3.40
CA ALA A 177 21.53 8.02 -3.32
C ALA A 177 23.00 7.90 -3.77
N ASP A 178 23.40 8.65 -4.80
CA ASP A 178 24.80 8.74 -5.23
C ASP A 178 25.68 9.41 -4.18
N GLY A 179 25.22 10.52 -3.59
CA GLY A 179 25.92 11.20 -2.49
C GLY A 179 26.07 10.32 -1.24
N ALA A 180 25.07 9.46 -0.96
CA ALA A 180 25.11 8.45 0.08
C ALA A 180 25.90 7.18 -0.30
N LYS A 181 26.45 7.14 -1.53
CA LYS A 181 27.23 6.02 -2.07
C LYS A 181 26.49 4.67 -2.01
N LEU A 182 25.17 4.69 -2.21
CA LEU A 182 24.41 3.45 -2.29
C LEU A 182 24.83 2.64 -3.53
N ALA A 183 24.86 1.31 -3.37
CA ALA A 183 25.17 0.39 -4.46
C ALA A 183 24.32 0.69 -5.70
N ALA A 184 24.93 0.69 -6.88
CA ALA A 184 24.23 0.98 -8.13
C ALA A 184 23.33 -0.18 -8.59
N LYS A 185 23.59 -1.40 -8.09
CA LYS A 185 22.83 -2.62 -8.37
C LYS A 185 22.37 -3.25 -7.06
N PRO A 186 21.20 -3.91 -7.05
CA PRO A 186 20.73 -4.60 -5.86
C PRO A 186 21.55 -5.88 -5.62
N MET A 187 21.52 -6.38 -4.38
CA MET A 187 21.89 -7.76 -4.12
C MET A 187 20.79 -8.68 -4.65
N ILE A 188 21.16 -9.72 -5.38
CA ILE A 188 20.24 -10.65 -6.04
C ILE A 188 20.48 -12.03 -5.44
N ALA A 189 19.41 -12.69 -4.99
CA ALA A 189 19.50 -14.04 -4.46
C ALA A 189 20.02 -15.02 -5.52
N ALA A 190 20.74 -16.07 -5.08
CA ALA A 190 21.32 -17.05 -5.99
C ALA A 190 20.23 -17.72 -6.87
N GLY A 191 20.48 -17.77 -8.18
CA GLY A 191 19.56 -18.37 -9.14
C GLY A 191 18.41 -17.46 -9.60
N VAL A 192 18.30 -16.23 -9.07
CA VAL A 192 17.31 -15.27 -9.55
C VAL A 192 17.75 -14.68 -10.88
N ALA A 193 16.89 -14.85 -11.88
CA ALA A 193 16.94 -14.18 -13.16
C ALA A 193 15.58 -13.55 -13.45
N LEU A 194 15.51 -12.68 -14.46
CA LEU A 194 14.24 -12.15 -14.92
C LEU A 194 13.41 -13.30 -15.51
N ALA A 195 12.30 -13.63 -14.85
CA ALA A 195 11.40 -14.68 -15.31
C ALA A 195 10.67 -14.26 -16.60
N ALA A 196 10.15 -15.27 -17.32
CA ALA A 196 9.36 -15.03 -18.53
C ALA A 196 8.15 -14.13 -18.23
N THR A 197 7.82 -13.28 -19.19
CA THR A 197 6.66 -12.37 -19.11
C THR A 197 5.38 -13.14 -18.88
N ARG A 198 4.60 -12.70 -17.87
CA ARG A 198 3.25 -13.19 -17.61
C ARG A 198 2.21 -12.19 -18.13
N SER A 199 1.19 -12.68 -18.82
CA SER A 199 0.12 -11.86 -19.37
C SER A 199 -1.14 -12.00 -18.53
N PHE A 200 -1.81 -10.88 -18.27
CA PHE A 200 -3.03 -10.78 -17.50
C PHE A 200 -4.11 -10.02 -18.27
N ALA A 201 -5.38 -10.34 -18.01
CA ALA A 201 -6.49 -9.63 -18.66
C ALA A 201 -6.58 -8.17 -18.17
N ASP A 202 -6.43 -7.96 -16.86
CA ASP A 202 -6.65 -6.68 -16.19
C ASP A 202 -5.88 -6.61 -14.85
N ARG A 203 -6.11 -5.53 -14.09
CA ARG A 203 -5.49 -5.29 -12.78
C ARG A 203 -5.93 -6.30 -11.71
N ASP A 204 -7.13 -6.86 -11.83
CA ASP A 204 -7.69 -7.80 -10.85
C ASP A 204 -7.09 -9.19 -11.05
N ALA A 205 -6.93 -9.63 -12.30
CA ALA A 205 -6.19 -10.84 -12.65
C ALA A 205 -4.72 -10.75 -12.20
N LEU A 206 -4.07 -9.60 -12.39
CA LEU A 206 -2.74 -9.34 -11.84
C LEU A 206 -2.77 -9.35 -10.29
N GLY A 207 -3.80 -8.77 -9.68
CA GLY A 207 -4.01 -8.76 -8.23
C GLY A 207 -4.07 -10.16 -7.62
N ARG A 208 -4.81 -11.09 -8.23
CA ARG A 208 -4.87 -12.50 -7.77
C ARG A 208 -3.49 -13.17 -7.80
N PHE A 209 -2.72 -12.95 -8.86
CA PHE A 209 -1.35 -13.45 -8.93
C PHE A 209 -0.43 -12.82 -7.87
N LEU A 210 -0.57 -11.53 -7.61
CA LEU A 210 0.17 -10.86 -6.54
C LEU A 210 -0.19 -11.45 -5.16
N ALA A 211 -1.46 -11.83 -4.93
CA ALA A 211 -1.88 -12.48 -3.69
C ALA A 211 -1.23 -13.86 -3.50
N GLU A 212 -1.06 -14.64 -4.57
CA GLU A 212 -0.31 -15.91 -4.54
C GLU A 212 1.15 -15.68 -4.09
N LEU A 213 1.81 -14.63 -4.60
CA LEU A 213 3.17 -14.29 -4.19
C LEU A 213 3.25 -13.84 -2.72
N VAL A 214 2.24 -13.12 -2.23
CA VAL A 214 2.16 -12.75 -0.80
C VAL A 214 1.98 -13.99 0.05
N GLU A 215 1.11 -14.93 -0.33
CA GLU A 215 0.92 -16.19 0.38
C GLU A 215 2.20 -17.04 0.39
N GLU A 216 2.94 -17.10 -0.72
CA GLU A 216 4.18 -17.85 -0.83
C GLU A 216 5.31 -17.26 0.03
N HIS A 217 5.49 -15.94 -0.01
CA HIS A 217 6.68 -15.29 0.56
C HIS A 217 6.45 -14.54 1.88
N ALA A 218 5.21 -14.20 2.20
CA ALA A 218 4.81 -13.51 3.42
C ALA A 218 3.49 -14.10 3.99
N PRO A 219 3.42 -15.42 4.26
CA PRO A 219 2.18 -16.11 4.64
C PRO A 219 1.54 -15.59 5.93
N THR A 220 2.27 -14.81 6.73
CA THR A 220 1.76 -14.17 7.94
C THR A 220 0.88 -12.96 7.68
N GLU A 221 0.82 -12.44 6.43
CA GLU A 221 -0.01 -11.30 6.04
C GLU A 221 -1.40 -11.73 5.54
N THR A 222 -2.10 -12.51 6.37
CA THR A 222 -3.42 -13.08 6.04
C THR A 222 -4.44 -12.03 5.61
N ASP A 223 -4.52 -10.91 6.32
CA ASP A 223 -5.48 -9.84 6.02
C ASP A 223 -5.25 -9.24 4.61
N CYS A 224 -3.99 -9.17 4.17
CA CYS A 224 -3.64 -8.70 2.82
C CYS A 224 -4.08 -9.72 1.77
N ILE A 225 -3.78 -11.00 2.00
CA ILE A 225 -4.14 -12.10 1.10
C ILE A 225 -5.67 -12.18 0.93
N GLU A 226 -6.42 -12.12 2.04
CA GLU A 226 -7.88 -12.19 2.03
C GLU A 226 -8.49 -10.98 1.31
N ALA A 227 -8.01 -9.76 1.60
CA ALA A 227 -8.50 -8.55 0.96
C ALA A 227 -8.29 -8.57 -0.57
N MET A 228 -7.15 -9.07 -1.04
CA MET A 228 -6.86 -9.16 -2.47
C MET A 228 -7.68 -10.24 -3.18
N ARG A 229 -8.08 -11.30 -2.47
CA ARG A 229 -8.92 -12.38 -3.01
C ARG A 229 -10.41 -12.03 -3.05
N ALA A 230 -10.84 -11.05 -2.27
CA ALA A 230 -12.24 -10.63 -2.18
C ALA A 230 -12.71 -9.71 -3.32
N VAL A 231 -11.86 -9.44 -4.32
CA VAL A 231 -12.20 -8.64 -5.50
C VAL A 231 -12.74 -9.57 -6.59
N ASP A 232 -14.05 -9.44 -6.86
CA ASP A 232 -14.79 -10.17 -7.91
C ASP A 232 -14.60 -9.55 -9.30
#